data_AF-G4Q5B7-F1
#
_entry.id   AF-G4Q5B7-F1
#
_cell.length_a   1.000
_cell.length_b   1.000
_cell.length_c   1.000
_cell.angle_alpha   90.00
_cell.angle_beta   90.00
_cell.angle_gamma   90.00
#
_symmetry.space_group_name_H-M   'P 1'
#
loop_
_entity.id
_entity.type
_entity.pdbx_description
1 polymer ?
#
loop_
_entity_poly.entity_id
_entity_poly.type
_entity_poly.pdbx_seq_one_letter_code
_entity_poly.pdbx_strand_id
1 'polypeptide(L)'
;MELSENNSINFVAEKGAMQMENLFQWINSVLKFVGPLSDFFWDVPTMFHAYKSLPILGSFSLAIVLLMGSGIYFTLRLGFIQVKGLPRAIRLMAHNKADMGISPVAAFMLSSAMRVGPGNILGVTGAISVGGPGAIFWMWVSGFFGMATAFVEGTLAQLFKEQKGREFVGGLPFYGSALLNGSSAIGIFLSGLYIFYALGCLPAQGYNVVSSLGTMAEIVTESSIDTQSTFYYAAAAIVIGLTAILTFGGIRKVTKVTDRMVPVMAVIYVGTTLILIAVNLDSVPYFFRSVLEGAFTPAAIFGGTFGTVLVQGVKRGLMSNEAGQGTITMSAAAADDNHPCEQGLLSALGVFLDTHIICTMTGFIVIMAHAWDKDPALWQDAGKLPKYLLSVSELVPTASFHAAVNFALTLCFCLFAYTCLVGMISFSEIAAARMGKSQSLFITVRVLALGVALFGVLVNIAGYDLGNLWAFSDLANIILCYVNVPLLYRGFAYVLKSKEHFVSGSTEPFDGSIMGIHTPCWPRDSHKG
;
A
#
# COMPACT_ATOMS: atom_id res chain seq x y z
N MET A 1 -31.77 13.49 -42.74
CA MET A 1 -30.33 13.38 -42.40
C MET A 1 -30.18 13.21 -40.89
N GLU A 2 -30.85 14.03 -40.05
CA GLU A 2 -30.89 13.87 -38.58
C GLU A 2 -31.41 12.51 -38.07
N LEU A 3 -32.41 11.91 -38.73
CA LEU A 3 -32.95 10.59 -38.36
C LEU A 3 -31.97 9.43 -38.56
N SER A 4 -31.00 9.53 -39.48
CA SER A 4 -29.99 8.46 -39.67
C SER A 4 -28.80 8.62 -38.73
N GLU A 5 -28.47 9.85 -38.33
CA GLU A 5 -27.45 10.11 -37.29
C GLU A 5 -27.91 9.68 -35.90
N ASN A 6 -29.18 9.93 -35.54
CA ASN A 6 -29.71 9.48 -34.25
C ASN A 6 -29.73 7.95 -34.14
N ASN A 7 -30.06 7.23 -35.23
CA ASN A 7 -30.04 5.77 -35.26
C ASN A 7 -28.62 5.19 -35.25
N SER A 8 -27.64 5.84 -35.89
CA SER A 8 -26.25 5.38 -35.86
C SER A 8 -25.60 5.63 -34.50
N ILE A 9 -25.90 6.74 -33.82
CA ILE A 9 -25.45 7.03 -32.46
C ILE A 9 -26.05 6.02 -31.47
N ASN A 10 -27.35 5.74 -31.55
CA ASN A 10 -28.01 4.75 -30.69
C ASN A 10 -27.47 3.33 -30.91
N PHE A 11 -27.21 2.94 -32.16
CA PHE A 11 -26.63 1.63 -32.48
C PHE A 11 -25.17 1.50 -31.97
N VAL A 12 -24.36 2.57 -32.08
CA VAL A 12 -23.00 2.57 -31.52
C VAL A 12 -23.03 2.53 -30.00
N ALA A 13 -23.96 3.23 -29.36
CA ALA A 13 -24.17 3.21 -27.91
C ALA A 13 -24.63 1.83 -27.42
N GLU A 14 -25.61 1.19 -28.08
CA GLU A 14 -26.05 -0.18 -27.76
C GLU A 14 -24.92 -1.19 -27.95
N LYS A 15 -24.15 -1.08 -29.03
CA LYS A 15 -23.03 -1.99 -29.30
C LYS A 15 -21.89 -1.78 -28.30
N GLY A 16 -21.65 -0.55 -27.86
CA GLY A 16 -20.72 -0.20 -26.79
C GLY A 16 -21.18 -0.72 -25.43
N ALA A 17 -22.46 -0.59 -25.10
CA ALA A 17 -23.06 -1.13 -23.88
C ALA A 17 -22.98 -2.66 -23.85
N MET A 18 -23.30 -3.32 -24.97
CA MET A 18 -23.22 -4.78 -25.11
C MET A 18 -21.76 -5.30 -25.06
N GLN A 19 -20.80 -4.55 -25.62
CA GLN A 19 -19.37 -4.86 -25.49
C GLN A 19 -18.85 -4.69 -24.06
N MET A 20 -19.32 -3.66 -23.36
CA MET A 20 -19.02 -3.45 -21.94
C MET A 20 -19.61 -4.57 -21.11
N GLU A 21 -20.89 -4.91 -21.30
CA GLU A 21 -21.55 -6.01 -20.57
C GLU A 21 -20.84 -7.36 -20.79
N ASN A 22 -20.41 -7.66 -22.02
CA ASN A 22 -19.61 -8.85 -22.32
C ASN A 22 -18.22 -8.83 -21.66
N LEU A 23 -17.53 -7.67 -21.67
CA LEU A 23 -16.29 -7.49 -20.95
C LEU A 23 -16.51 -7.72 -19.44
N PHE A 24 -17.62 -7.22 -18.87
CA PHE A 24 -17.96 -7.42 -17.46
C PHE A 24 -18.36 -8.84 -17.10
N GLN A 25 -19.08 -9.55 -17.96
CA GLN A 25 -19.32 -10.98 -17.76
C GLN A 25 -18.01 -11.77 -17.77
N TRP A 26 -17.07 -11.39 -18.62
CA TRP A 26 -15.72 -11.95 -18.60
C TRP A 26 -14.97 -11.59 -17.31
N ILE A 27 -14.97 -10.32 -16.89
CA ILE A 27 -14.36 -9.89 -15.62
C ILE A 27 -14.97 -10.66 -14.43
N ASN A 28 -16.29 -10.75 -14.35
CA ASN A 28 -17.00 -11.52 -13.31
C ASN A 28 -16.67 -13.01 -13.36
N SER A 29 -16.46 -13.57 -14.55
CA SER A 29 -16.02 -14.96 -14.72
C SER A 29 -14.59 -15.18 -14.22
N VAL A 30 -13.68 -14.23 -14.49
CA VAL A 30 -12.32 -14.26 -13.94
C VAL A 30 -12.34 -14.06 -12.41
N LEU A 31 -13.19 -13.16 -11.90
CA LEU A 31 -13.32 -12.88 -10.48
C LEU A 31 -13.87 -14.05 -9.67
N LYS A 32 -14.79 -14.84 -10.24
CA LYS A 32 -15.26 -16.10 -9.65
C LYS A 32 -14.13 -17.09 -9.39
N PHE A 33 -13.03 -17.00 -10.13
CA PHE A 33 -11.82 -17.80 -9.90
C PHE A 33 -10.86 -17.15 -8.90
N VAL A 34 -10.72 -15.82 -8.95
CA VAL A 34 -9.74 -15.06 -8.17
C VAL A 34 -10.08 -14.98 -6.69
N GLY A 35 -11.35 -14.78 -6.33
CA GLY A 35 -11.79 -14.73 -4.94
C GLY A 35 -11.42 -16.01 -4.17
N PRO A 36 -11.91 -17.19 -4.58
CA PRO A 36 -11.56 -18.46 -3.95
C PRO A 36 -10.06 -18.76 -3.95
N LEU A 37 -9.33 -18.34 -4.99
CA LEU A 37 -7.87 -18.51 -5.04
C LEU A 37 -7.16 -17.60 -4.02
N SER A 38 -7.62 -16.36 -3.87
CA SER A 38 -7.14 -15.43 -2.84
C SER A 38 -7.36 -16.00 -1.45
N ASP A 39 -8.59 -16.45 -1.18
CA ASP A 39 -8.96 -17.06 0.10
C ASP A 39 -8.12 -18.30 0.38
N PHE A 40 -7.90 -19.16 -0.62
CA PHE A 40 -6.98 -20.30 -0.50
C PHE A 40 -5.60 -19.87 -0.01
N PHE A 41 -4.93 -18.92 -0.68
CA PHE A 41 -3.58 -18.52 -0.27
C PHE A 41 -3.55 -17.81 1.08
N TRP A 42 -4.61 -17.10 1.46
CA TRP A 42 -4.73 -16.45 2.77
C TRP A 42 -5.05 -17.43 3.91
N ASP A 43 -5.75 -18.52 3.62
CA ASP A 43 -6.23 -19.47 4.62
C ASP A 43 -5.38 -20.74 4.73
N VAL A 44 -4.58 -21.09 3.71
CA VAL A 44 -3.67 -22.25 3.79
C VAL A 44 -2.77 -22.13 5.03
N PRO A 45 -2.56 -23.19 5.82
CA PRO A 45 -3.16 -24.53 5.75
C PRO A 45 -4.36 -24.74 6.69
N THR A 46 -4.96 -23.69 7.26
CA THR A 46 -6.08 -23.78 8.23
C THR A 46 -7.35 -24.43 7.66
N MET A 47 -7.47 -24.45 6.33
CA MET A 47 -8.50 -25.19 5.61
C MET A 47 -8.38 -26.72 5.69
N PHE A 48 -7.21 -27.25 6.04
CA PHE A 48 -7.00 -28.69 6.19
C PHE A 48 -7.31 -29.14 7.62
N HIS A 49 -8.21 -30.10 7.79
CA HIS A 49 -8.67 -30.57 9.10
C HIS A 49 -7.52 -31.03 10.02
N ALA A 50 -6.52 -31.71 9.47
CA ALA A 50 -5.35 -32.18 10.22
C ALA A 50 -4.49 -31.02 10.78
N TYR A 51 -4.40 -29.90 10.05
CA TYR A 51 -3.72 -28.72 10.55
C TYR A 51 -4.57 -27.99 11.59
N LYS A 52 -5.88 -27.85 11.33
CA LYS A 52 -6.84 -27.22 12.25
C LYS A 52 -6.90 -27.91 13.61
N SER A 53 -6.60 -29.22 13.68
CA SER A 53 -6.49 -29.97 14.95
C SER A 53 -5.23 -29.66 15.77
N LEU A 54 -4.23 -28.94 15.24
CA LEU A 54 -3.05 -28.57 16.00
C LEU A 54 -3.40 -27.49 17.04
N PRO A 55 -3.06 -27.70 18.32
CA PRO A 55 -3.28 -26.68 19.35
C PRO A 55 -2.56 -25.39 18.98
N ILE A 56 -3.28 -24.26 19.05
CA ILE A 56 -2.79 -22.91 18.78
C ILE A 56 -2.44 -22.68 17.30
N LEU A 57 -1.52 -23.46 16.71
CA LEU A 57 -1.09 -23.33 15.31
C LEU A 57 -2.22 -23.53 14.31
N GLY A 58 -3.17 -24.44 14.59
CA GLY A 58 -4.30 -24.73 13.69
C GLY A 58 -5.23 -23.54 13.42
N SER A 59 -5.10 -22.44 14.19
CA SER A 59 -5.89 -21.21 14.04
C SER A 59 -5.18 -20.12 13.23
N PHE A 60 -3.90 -20.30 12.88
CA PHE A 60 -3.12 -19.31 12.15
C PHE A 60 -2.79 -19.80 10.74
N SER A 61 -3.12 -19.00 9.73
CA SER A 61 -2.70 -19.30 8.37
C SER A 61 -1.20 -19.10 8.18
N LEU A 62 -0.65 -19.73 7.15
CA LEU A 62 0.74 -19.58 6.76
C LEU A 62 1.06 -18.10 6.52
N ALA A 63 0.14 -17.33 5.94
CA ALA A 63 0.27 -15.89 5.76
C ALA A 63 0.58 -15.17 7.07
N ILE A 64 -0.21 -15.43 8.12
CA ILE A 64 -0.05 -14.80 9.43
C ILE A 64 1.25 -15.27 10.09
N VAL A 65 1.51 -16.58 10.09
CA VAL A 65 2.75 -17.13 10.68
C VAL A 65 3.98 -16.56 9.98
N LEU A 66 3.95 -16.46 8.66
CA LEU A 66 5.06 -15.97 7.85
C LEU A 66 5.27 -14.47 8.04
N LEU A 67 4.23 -13.64 8.04
CA LEU A 67 4.39 -12.19 8.14
C LEU A 67 4.63 -11.75 9.60
N MET A 68 3.73 -12.14 10.51
CA MET A 68 3.86 -11.80 11.94
C MET A 68 5.06 -12.51 12.57
N GLY A 69 5.22 -13.81 12.32
CA GLY A 69 6.31 -14.59 12.89
C GLY A 69 7.68 -14.13 12.40
N SER A 70 7.81 -13.72 11.13
CA SER A 70 9.07 -13.14 10.64
C SER A 70 9.35 -11.76 11.23
N GLY A 71 8.34 -10.91 11.37
CA GLY A 71 8.49 -9.62 12.04
C GLY A 71 8.93 -9.78 13.50
N ILE A 72 8.37 -10.75 14.24
CA ILE A 72 8.81 -11.11 15.60
C ILE A 72 10.26 -11.58 15.59
N TYR A 73 10.60 -12.53 14.70
CA TYR A 73 11.96 -13.06 14.58
C TYR A 73 12.98 -11.95 14.29
N PHE A 74 12.74 -11.12 13.27
CA PHE A 74 13.64 -10.03 12.91
C PHE A 74 13.72 -8.98 14.02
N THR A 75 12.61 -8.64 14.69
CA THR A 75 12.61 -7.73 15.83
C THR A 75 13.56 -8.20 16.93
N LEU A 76 13.44 -9.47 17.34
CA LEU A 76 14.28 -10.04 18.40
C LEU A 76 15.75 -10.11 17.96
N ARG A 77 16.02 -10.60 16.74
CA ARG A 77 17.39 -10.78 16.23
C ARG A 77 18.11 -9.47 15.94
N LEU A 78 17.39 -8.43 15.53
CA LEU A 78 17.94 -7.09 15.35
C LEU A 78 18.05 -6.32 16.68
N GLY A 79 17.49 -6.87 17.76
CA GLY A 79 17.56 -6.30 19.10
C GLY A 79 16.67 -5.07 19.27
N PHE A 80 15.43 -5.13 18.76
CA PHE A 80 14.44 -4.04 18.76
C PHE A 80 14.93 -2.78 18.01
N ILE A 81 15.50 -2.97 16.81
CA ILE A 81 16.07 -1.90 16.00
C ILE A 81 15.05 -0.80 15.69
N GLN A 82 13.78 -1.16 15.53
CA GLN A 82 12.71 -0.20 15.24
C GLN A 82 12.47 0.79 16.38
N VAL A 83 12.74 0.40 17.63
CA VAL A 83 12.64 1.27 18.80
C VAL A 83 13.95 2.05 18.99
N LYS A 84 15.08 1.33 18.99
CA LYS A 84 16.41 1.94 19.24
C LYS A 84 16.85 2.90 18.12
N GLY A 85 16.45 2.61 16.89
CA GLY A 85 16.80 3.37 15.69
C GLY A 85 15.87 4.54 15.39
N LEU A 86 14.69 4.63 16.03
CA LEU A 86 13.69 5.67 15.76
C LEU A 86 14.24 7.10 15.90
N PRO A 87 15.00 7.47 16.95
CA PRO A 87 15.58 8.82 17.05
C PRO A 87 16.53 9.14 15.89
N ARG A 88 17.27 8.15 15.40
CA ARG A 88 18.16 8.31 14.24
C ARG A 88 17.36 8.44 12.95
N ALA A 89 16.30 7.64 12.77
CA ALA A 89 15.40 7.74 11.62
C ALA A 89 14.77 9.14 11.50
N ILE A 90 14.32 9.71 12.62
CA ILE A 90 13.77 11.09 12.65
C ILE A 90 14.85 12.12 12.28
N ARG A 91 16.09 11.96 12.75
CA ARG A 91 17.20 12.85 12.34
C ARG A 91 17.53 12.75 10.85
N LEU A 92 17.44 11.55 10.26
CA LEU A 92 17.65 11.35 8.82
C LEU A 92 16.62 12.13 7.98
N MET A 93 15.43 12.42 8.52
CA MET A 93 14.44 13.26 7.84
C MET A 93 14.92 14.71 7.61
N ALA A 94 15.94 15.16 8.33
CA ALA A 94 16.58 16.46 8.10
C ALA A 94 17.67 16.43 7.01
N HIS A 95 18.03 15.25 6.49
CA HIS A 95 19.06 15.08 5.46
C HIS A 95 18.43 14.89 4.08
N ASN A 96 18.36 15.99 3.33
CA ASN A 96 17.76 16.01 1.99
C ASN A 96 18.81 16.34 0.90
N LYS A 97 19.92 15.61 0.87
CA LYS A 97 20.95 15.74 -0.17
C LYS A 97 21.06 14.43 -0.96
N ALA A 98 21.38 14.54 -2.24
CA ALA A 98 21.69 13.43 -3.13
C ALA A 98 22.63 13.91 -4.22
N ASP A 99 23.66 13.12 -4.52
CA ASP A 99 24.56 13.33 -5.64
C ASP A 99 24.12 12.50 -6.86
N MET A 100 23.53 11.33 -6.58
CA MET A 100 23.00 10.37 -7.55
C MET A 100 21.58 9.92 -7.16
N GLY A 101 20.80 9.37 -8.08
CA GLY A 101 19.44 8.89 -7.75
C GLY A 101 18.52 9.97 -7.18
N ILE A 102 17.92 9.69 -6.02
CA ILE A 102 17.08 10.62 -5.23
C ILE A 102 17.55 10.65 -3.77
N SER A 103 17.22 11.72 -3.03
CA SER A 103 17.62 11.82 -1.62
C SER A 103 16.90 10.79 -0.75
N PRO A 104 17.46 10.41 0.41
CA PRO A 104 16.79 9.49 1.35
C PRO A 104 15.40 9.96 1.75
N VAL A 105 15.22 11.28 1.96
CA VAL A 105 13.92 11.88 2.26
C VAL A 105 12.96 11.81 1.07
N ALA A 106 13.42 12.07 -0.15
CA ALA A 106 12.59 11.94 -1.35
C ALA A 106 12.17 10.47 -1.58
N ALA A 107 13.08 9.52 -1.34
CA ALA A 107 12.76 8.10 -1.36
C ALA A 107 11.74 7.71 -0.29
N PHE A 108 11.85 8.27 0.92
CA PHE A 108 10.85 8.11 1.98
C PHE A 108 9.49 8.70 1.60
N MET A 109 9.45 9.88 0.97
CA MET A 109 8.21 10.48 0.49
C MET A 109 7.59 9.65 -0.64
N LEU A 110 8.39 9.17 -1.59
CA LEU A 110 7.95 8.27 -2.66
C LEU A 110 7.40 6.94 -2.10
N SER A 111 8.11 6.35 -1.13
CA SER A 111 7.67 5.19 -0.36
C SER A 111 6.33 5.45 0.35
N SER A 112 6.19 6.63 0.97
CA SER A 112 4.97 7.00 1.69
C SER A 112 3.80 7.24 0.74
N ALA A 113 4.04 7.82 -0.44
CA ALA A 113 3.03 8.04 -1.48
C ALA A 113 2.37 6.75 -1.96
N MET A 114 3.12 5.64 -1.92
CA MET A 114 2.67 4.32 -2.33
C MET A 114 1.89 3.57 -1.26
N ARG A 115 2.19 3.88 -0.01
CA ARG A 115 1.78 3.11 1.15
C ARG A 115 0.62 3.76 1.88
N VAL A 116 0.72 5.08 2.05
CA VAL A 116 -0.37 5.93 2.52
C VAL A 116 -1.38 6.09 1.36
N GLY A 117 -2.26 5.10 1.27
CA GLY A 117 -3.17 4.85 0.18
C GLY A 117 -4.62 4.62 0.62
N PRO A 118 -5.49 4.20 -0.31
CA PRO A 118 -6.86 3.81 0.00
C PRO A 118 -7.00 2.72 1.06
N GLY A 119 -5.97 1.88 1.23
CA GLY A 119 -5.89 0.86 2.28
C GLY A 119 -5.99 1.44 3.69
N ASN A 120 -5.39 2.61 3.95
CA ASN A 120 -5.43 3.23 5.28
C ASN A 120 -6.81 3.72 5.70
N ILE A 121 -7.66 4.05 4.73
CA ILE A 121 -9.03 4.51 4.98
C ILE A 121 -10.01 3.34 4.82
N LEU A 122 -10.06 2.75 3.63
CA LEU A 122 -11.03 1.69 3.32
C LEU A 122 -10.65 0.35 3.93
N GLY A 123 -9.36 0.01 3.96
CA GLY A 123 -8.88 -1.24 4.55
C GLY A 123 -9.11 -1.26 6.06
N VAL A 124 -8.84 -0.14 6.74
CA VAL A 124 -9.11 0.03 8.19
C VAL A 124 -10.60 0.05 8.48
N THR A 125 -11.38 0.84 7.74
CA THR A 125 -12.84 0.88 7.90
C THR A 125 -13.44 -0.51 7.67
N GLY A 126 -12.95 -1.24 6.66
CA GLY A 126 -13.34 -2.62 6.40
C GLY A 126 -12.94 -3.59 7.52
N ALA A 127 -11.73 -3.46 8.07
CA ALA A 127 -11.27 -4.25 9.21
C ALA A 127 -12.18 -4.04 10.44
N ILE A 128 -12.55 -2.79 10.74
CA ILE A 128 -13.48 -2.49 11.84
C ILE A 128 -14.88 -3.00 11.53
N SER A 129 -15.35 -2.86 10.29
CA SER A 129 -16.69 -3.30 9.89
C SER A 129 -16.88 -4.82 10.00
N VAL A 130 -15.83 -5.60 9.71
CA VAL A 130 -15.89 -7.07 9.69
C VAL A 130 -15.38 -7.69 10.99
N GLY A 131 -14.25 -7.19 11.51
CA GLY A 131 -13.57 -7.71 12.70
C GLY A 131 -13.85 -6.93 13.98
N GLY A 132 -14.59 -5.83 13.92
CA GLY A 132 -14.84 -4.96 15.06
C GLY A 132 -13.64 -4.07 15.46
N PRO A 133 -13.82 -3.21 16.48
CA PRO A 133 -12.79 -2.26 16.92
C PRO A 133 -11.46 -2.90 17.33
N GLY A 134 -11.49 -4.13 17.83
CA GLY A 134 -10.29 -4.88 18.25
C GLY A 134 -9.30 -5.17 17.12
N ALA A 135 -9.72 -5.06 15.85
CA ALA A 135 -8.82 -5.22 14.71
C ALA A 135 -7.68 -4.18 14.73
N ILE A 136 -7.93 -2.97 15.26
CA ILE A 136 -6.93 -1.90 15.37
C ILE A 136 -5.74 -2.30 16.26
N PHE A 137 -5.99 -3.01 17.36
CA PHE A 137 -4.92 -3.51 18.21
C PHE A 137 -4.00 -4.46 17.46
N TRP A 138 -4.57 -5.42 16.72
CA TRP A 138 -3.80 -6.37 15.91
C TRP A 138 -3.12 -5.71 14.70
N MET A 139 -3.68 -4.63 14.18
CA MET A 139 -2.98 -3.74 13.24
C MET A 139 -1.74 -3.12 13.89
N TRP A 140 -1.82 -2.58 15.12
CA TRP A 140 -0.63 -2.05 15.81
C TRP A 140 0.43 -3.12 16.04
N VAL A 141 0.04 -4.30 16.52
CA VAL A 141 0.97 -5.43 16.74
C VAL A 141 1.66 -5.81 15.43
N SER A 142 0.90 -5.99 14.35
CA SER A 142 1.46 -6.34 13.04
C SER A 142 2.35 -5.23 12.48
N GLY A 143 1.97 -3.96 12.63
CA GLY A 143 2.79 -2.82 12.23
C GLY A 143 4.10 -2.76 13.01
N PHE A 144 4.07 -2.96 14.32
CA PHE A 144 5.27 -2.92 15.17
C PHE A 144 6.31 -3.96 14.76
N PHE A 145 5.86 -5.20 14.52
CA PHE A 145 6.73 -6.27 14.04
C PHE A 145 7.09 -6.10 12.55
N GLY A 146 6.19 -5.54 11.75
CA GLY A 146 6.41 -5.18 10.35
C GLY A 146 7.51 -4.13 10.17
N MET A 147 7.72 -3.22 11.14
CA MET A 147 8.84 -2.26 11.10
C MET A 147 10.21 -2.96 10.99
N ALA A 148 10.40 -4.08 11.69
CA ALA A 148 11.65 -4.85 11.60
C ALA A 148 11.79 -5.54 10.24
N THR A 149 10.70 -6.07 9.69
CA THR A 149 10.69 -6.65 8.33
C THR A 149 11.03 -5.58 7.28
N ALA A 150 10.42 -4.40 7.36
CA ALA A 150 10.70 -3.28 6.46
C ALA A 150 12.14 -2.77 6.58
N PHE A 151 12.73 -2.82 7.78
CA PHE A 151 14.16 -2.53 7.95
C PHE A 151 15.05 -3.51 7.16
N VAL A 152 14.73 -4.81 7.21
CA VAL A 152 15.45 -5.84 6.46
C VAL A 152 15.30 -5.62 4.96
N GLU A 153 14.07 -5.35 4.50
CA GLU A 153 13.76 -5.06 3.10
C GLU A 153 14.49 -3.83 2.58
N GLY A 154 14.40 -2.70 3.29
CA GLY A 154 15.05 -1.45 2.90
C GLY A 154 16.58 -1.56 2.89
N THR A 155 17.14 -2.29 3.86
CA THR A 155 18.59 -2.57 3.90
C THR A 155 19.00 -3.44 2.71
N LEU A 156 18.30 -4.55 2.42
CA LEU A 156 18.61 -5.40 1.27
C LEU A 156 18.47 -4.66 -0.06
N ALA A 157 17.45 -3.79 -0.19
CA ALA A 157 17.26 -2.95 -1.36
C ALA A 157 18.45 -2.02 -1.60
N GLN A 158 19.01 -1.43 -0.55
CA GLN A 158 20.22 -0.61 -0.63
C GLN A 158 21.47 -1.43 -0.95
N LEU A 159 21.63 -2.62 -0.34
CA LEU A 159 22.80 -3.47 -0.55
C LEU A 159 22.94 -3.96 -1.99
N PHE A 160 21.82 -4.27 -2.64
CA PHE A 160 21.79 -4.87 -3.97
C PHE A 160 21.20 -3.93 -5.04
N LYS A 161 21.25 -2.62 -4.81
CA LYS A 161 20.93 -1.64 -5.87
C LYS A 161 22.02 -1.65 -6.95
N GLU A 162 21.63 -1.29 -8.16
CA GLU A 162 22.52 -1.14 -9.31
C GLU A 162 22.44 0.31 -9.83
N GLN A 163 23.54 0.80 -10.37
CA GLN A 163 23.60 2.11 -10.99
C GLN A 163 23.20 2.03 -12.48
N LYS A 164 22.27 2.89 -12.90
CA LYS A 164 21.86 3.07 -14.29
C LYS A 164 21.97 4.54 -14.67
N GLY A 165 23.11 4.93 -15.22
CA GLY A 165 23.39 6.34 -15.55
C GLY A 165 23.49 7.19 -14.28
N ARG A 166 22.61 8.19 -14.16
CA ARG A 166 22.51 9.07 -12.96
C ARG A 166 21.46 8.61 -11.94
N GLU A 167 20.96 7.40 -12.07
CA GLU A 167 19.90 6.87 -11.21
C GLU A 167 20.31 5.51 -10.62
N PHE A 168 19.70 5.17 -9.50
CA PHE A 168 19.77 3.82 -8.94
C PHE A 168 18.49 3.06 -9.29
N VAL A 169 18.65 1.77 -9.59
CA VAL A 169 17.57 0.82 -9.79
C VAL A 169 17.78 -0.36 -8.86
N GLY A 170 16.69 -0.94 -8.34
CA GLY A 170 16.81 -2.03 -7.38
C GLY A 170 15.46 -2.52 -6.89
N GLY A 171 15.46 -3.04 -5.66
CA GLY A 171 14.29 -3.64 -5.03
C GLY A 171 14.23 -5.16 -5.21
N LEU A 172 13.04 -5.74 -4.98
CA LEU A 172 12.80 -7.19 -4.95
C LEU A 172 13.45 -7.97 -6.11
N PRO A 173 13.30 -7.56 -7.38
CA PRO A 173 13.91 -8.29 -8.48
C PRO A 173 15.44 -8.33 -8.46
N PHE A 174 16.08 -7.35 -7.81
CA PHE A 174 17.53 -7.20 -7.80
C PHE A 174 18.15 -7.96 -6.63
N TYR A 175 17.72 -7.70 -5.38
CA TYR A 175 18.23 -8.49 -4.25
C TYR A 175 17.80 -9.95 -4.35
N GLY A 176 16.61 -10.27 -4.86
CA GLY A 176 16.17 -11.65 -5.04
C GLY A 176 17.05 -12.40 -6.05
N SER A 177 17.39 -11.76 -7.17
CA SER A 177 18.34 -12.32 -8.15
C SER A 177 19.74 -12.49 -7.54
N ALA A 178 20.25 -11.47 -6.84
CA ALA A 178 21.57 -11.51 -6.21
C ALA A 178 21.68 -12.61 -5.14
N LEU A 179 20.66 -12.75 -4.28
CA LEU A 179 20.62 -13.78 -3.24
C LEU A 179 20.54 -15.19 -3.83
N LEU A 180 19.86 -15.37 -4.96
CA LEU A 180 19.71 -16.66 -5.64
C LEU A 180 20.72 -16.82 -6.80
N ASN A 181 22.00 -16.70 -6.46
CA ASN A 181 23.16 -16.98 -7.34
C ASN A 181 23.28 -16.04 -8.56
N GLY A 182 22.70 -14.85 -8.51
CA GLY A 182 22.77 -13.87 -9.61
C GLY A 182 21.98 -14.27 -10.86
N SER A 183 21.07 -15.24 -10.78
CA SER A 183 20.33 -15.74 -11.94
C SER A 183 19.47 -14.66 -12.56
N SER A 184 19.72 -14.38 -13.84
CA SER A 184 18.91 -13.42 -14.63
C SER A 184 17.45 -13.89 -14.74
N ALA A 185 17.21 -15.19 -14.88
CA ALA A 185 15.86 -15.76 -14.96
C ALA A 185 15.04 -15.48 -13.68
N ILE A 186 15.67 -15.52 -12.51
CA ILE A 186 15.02 -15.19 -11.23
C ILE A 186 14.68 -13.71 -11.17
N GLY A 187 15.60 -12.83 -11.59
CA GLY A 187 15.34 -11.40 -11.66
C GLY A 187 14.17 -11.08 -12.60
N ILE A 188 14.12 -11.71 -13.78
CA ILE A 188 13.02 -11.59 -14.73
C ILE A 188 11.70 -12.07 -14.12
N PHE A 189 11.70 -13.23 -13.48
CA PHE A 189 10.51 -13.79 -12.82
C PHE A 189 9.97 -12.86 -11.74
N LEU A 190 10.83 -12.38 -10.84
CA LEU A 190 10.45 -11.45 -9.77
C LEU A 190 9.96 -10.10 -10.30
N SER A 191 10.50 -9.65 -11.45
CA SER A 191 10.02 -8.45 -12.13
C SER A 191 8.62 -8.64 -12.69
N GLY A 192 8.40 -9.76 -13.38
CA GLY A 192 7.08 -10.14 -13.89
C GLY A 192 6.06 -10.30 -12.76
N LEU A 193 6.48 -10.87 -11.63
CA LEU A 193 5.63 -11.02 -10.45
C LEU A 193 5.26 -9.67 -9.82
N TYR A 194 6.22 -8.74 -9.72
CA TYR A 194 5.92 -7.38 -9.27
C TYR A 194 4.95 -6.66 -10.21
N ILE A 195 5.19 -6.76 -11.52
CA ILE A 195 4.30 -6.16 -12.54
C ILE A 195 2.89 -6.78 -12.43
N PHE A 196 2.78 -8.10 -12.29
CA PHE A 196 1.50 -8.77 -12.04
C PHE A 196 0.80 -8.21 -10.79
N TYR A 197 1.55 -8.00 -9.71
CA TYR A 197 1.01 -7.37 -8.50
C TYR A 197 0.49 -5.95 -8.77
N ALA A 198 1.27 -5.12 -9.46
CA ALA A 198 0.86 -3.76 -9.78
C ALA A 198 -0.41 -3.76 -10.65
N LEU A 199 -0.47 -4.61 -11.67
CA LEU A 199 -1.66 -4.78 -12.51
C LEU A 199 -2.89 -5.29 -11.72
N GLY A 200 -2.69 -6.10 -10.68
CA GLY A 200 -3.77 -6.53 -9.80
C GLY A 200 -4.33 -5.41 -8.91
N CYS A 201 -3.50 -4.41 -8.58
CA CYS A 201 -3.87 -3.32 -7.66
C CYS A 201 -4.33 -2.04 -8.38
N LEU A 202 -3.78 -1.75 -9.56
CA LEU A 202 -4.08 -0.56 -10.36
C LEU A 202 -5.57 -0.32 -10.65
N PRO A 203 -6.42 -1.34 -10.91
CA PRO A 203 -7.84 -1.12 -11.12
C PRO A 203 -8.52 -0.47 -9.91
N ALA A 204 -8.21 -0.95 -8.69
CA ALA A 204 -8.78 -0.39 -7.48
C ALA A 204 -8.33 1.06 -7.28
N GLN A 205 -7.07 1.39 -7.61
CA GLN A 205 -6.59 2.76 -7.51
C GLN A 205 -7.26 3.68 -8.53
N GLY A 206 -7.41 3.24 -9.79
CA GLY A 206 -8.12 4.00 -10.83
C GLY A 206 -9.56 4.28 -10.43
N TYR A 207 -10.27 3.25 -9.96
CA TYR A 207 -11.63 3.37 -9.42
C TYR A 207 -11.69 4.40 -8.29
N ASN A 208 -10.81 4.29 -7.30
CA ASN A 208 -10.84 5.14 -6.10
C ASN A 208 -10.56 6.61 -6.40
N VAL A 209 -9.67 6.92 -7.36
CA VAL A 209 -9.42 8.33 -7.75
C VAL A 209 -10.68 8.96 -8.32
N VAL A 210 -11.34 8.29 -9.27
CA VAL A 210 -12.51 8.86 -9.96
C VAL A 210 -13.75 8.84 -9.07
N SER A 211 -13.94 7.81 -8.25
CA SER A 211 -15.04 7.79 -7.27
C SER A 211 -14.92 8.94 -6.27
N SER A 212 -13.71 9.24 -5.79
CA SER A 212 -13.46 10.37 -4.88
C SER A 212 -13.77 11.72 -5.53
N LEU A 213 -13.41 11.89 -6.80
CA LEU A 213 -13.74 13.11 -7.57
C LEU A 213 -15.25 13.29 -7.70
N GLY A 214 -15.98 12.21 -7.97
CA GLY A 214 -17.44 12.16 -7.97
C GLY A 214 -18.02 12.58 -6.63
N THR A 215 -17.62 11.93 -5.55
CA THR A 215 -18.06 12.25 -4.18
C THR A 215 -17.76 13.70 -3.80
N MET A 216 -16.59 14.23 -4.16
CA MET A 216 -16.27 15.65 -3.92
C MET A 216 -17.20 16.60 -4.70
N ALA A 217 -17.54 16.26 -5.95
CA ALA A 217 -18.48 17.05 -6.73
C ALA A 217 -19.88 17.02 -6.13
N GLU A 218 -20.37 15.85 -5.70
CA GLU A 218 -21.67 15.71 -5.03
C GLU A 218 -21.74 16.50 -3.71
N ILE A 219 -20.64 16.54 -2.94
CA ILE A 219 -20.54 17.37 -1.73
C ILE A 219 -20.68 18.87 -2.07
N VAL A 220 -20.11 19.32 -3.19
CA VAL A 220 -20.14 20.73 -3.60
C VAL A 220 -21.47 21.12 -4.24
N THR A 221 -22.09 20.23 -5.01
CA THR A 221 -23.36 20.50 -5.71
C THR A 221 -24.59 20.14 -4.88
N GLU A 222 -24.40 19.46 -3.73
CA GLU A 222 -25.48 18.94 -2.87
C GLU A 222 -26.46 18.03 -3.63
N SER A 223 -25.98 17.37 -4.69
CA SER A 223 -26.79 16.55 -5.59
C SER A 223 -26.03 15.32 -6.03
N SER A 224 -26.69 14.16 -6.08
CA SER A 224 -26.10 12.95 -6.65
C SER A 224 -25.77 13.14 -8.13
N ILE A 225 -24.60 12.68 -8.57
CA ILE A 225 -24.17 12.75 -9.96
C ILE A 225 -24.15 11.33 -10.51
N ASP A 226 -24.87 11.10 -11.59
CA ASP A 226 -24.86 9.81 -12.27
C ASP A 226 -23.43 9.44 -12.70
N THR A 227 -23.00 8.21 -12.41
CA THR A 227 -21.64 7.72 -12.69
C THR A 227 -21.35 7.64 -14.19
N GLN A 228 -22.40 7.61 -15.02
CA GLN A 228 -22.32 7.67 -16.49
C GLN A 228 -22.42 9.10 -17.06
N SER A 229 -22.39 10.13 -16.22
CA SER A 229 -22.45 11.51 -16.67
C SER A 229 -21.17 11.99 -17.36
N THR A 230 -21.29 13.06 -18.14
CA THR A 230 -20.15 13.77 -18.77
C THR A 230 -19.06 14.15 -17.76
N PHE A 231 -19.44 14.45 -16.52
CA PHE A 231 -18.49 14.79 -15.46
C PHE A 231 -17.51 13.63 -15.19
N TYR A 232 -18.02 12.41 -15.00
CA TYR A 232 -17.19 11.24 -14.71
C TYR A 232 -16.27 10.88 -15.88
N TYR A 233 -16.76 10.97 -17.12
CA TYR A 233 -15.91 10.78 -18.32
C TYR A 233 -14.83 11.86 -18.44
N ALA A 234 -15.14 13.12 -18.14
CA ALA A 234 -14.15 14.21 -18.14
C ALA A 234 -13.10 14.01 -17.03
N ALA A 235 -13.54 13.66 -15.82
CA ALA A 235 -12.66 13.34 -14.69
C ALA A 235 -11.73 12.17 -15.04
N ALA A 236 -12.25 11.10 -15.63
CA ALA A 236 -11.49 9.96 -16.12
C ALA A 236 -10.41 10.37 -17.13
N ALA A 237 -10.78 11.15 -18.15
CA ALA A 237 -9.85 11.63 -19.17
C ALA A 237 -8.73 12.48 -18.57
N ILE A 238 -9.05 13.37 -17.63
CA ILE A 238 -8.07 14.21 -16.92
C ILE A 238 -7.13 13.35 -16.07
N VAL A 239 -7.67 12.42 -15.26
CA VAL A 239 -6.86 11.56 -14.38
C VAL A 239 -5.90 10.70 -15.18
N ILE A 240 -6.37 10.03 -16.22
CA ILE A 240 -5.53 9.17 -17.07
C ILE A 240 -4.52 10.00 -17.86
N GLY A 241 -4.93 11.16 -18.40
CA GLY A 241 -4.04 12.08 -19.11
C GLY A 241 -2.91 12.62 -18.23
N LEU A 242 -3.23 13.11 -17.02
CA LEU A 242 -2.24 13.57 -16.06
C LEU A 242 -1.31 12.46 -15.60
N THR A 243 -1.86 11.26 -15.35
CA THR A 243 -1.06 10.08 -15.02
C THR A 243 -0.08 9.75 -16.13
N ALA A 244 -0.53 9.74 -17.39
CA ALA A 244 0.34 9.49 -18.54
C ALA A 244 1.46 10.55 -18.63
N ILE A 245 1.12 11.85 -18.53
CA ILE A 245 2.10 12.94 -18.55
C ILE A 245 3.15 12.80 -17.44
N LEU A 246 2.75 12.34 -16.26
CA LEU A 246 3.62 12.20 -15.11
C LEU A 246 4.53 10.96 -15.23
N THR A 247 3.94 9.81 -15.49
CA THR A 247 4.63 8.50 -15.56
C THR A 247 5.56 8.38 -16.77
N PHE A 248 5.22 8.97 -17.91
CA PHE A 248 6.13 9.01 -19.05
C PHE A 248 7.34 9.92 -18.82
N GLY A 249 7.27 10.82 -17.85
CA GLY A 249 8.40 11.66 -17.43
C GLY A 249 9.44 10.96 -16.55
N GLY A 250 9.23 9.68 -16.20
CA GLY A 250 10.16 8.87 -15.40
C GLY A 250 10.16 9.19 -13.90
N ILE A 251 10.95 8.43 -13.14
CA ILE A 251 10.91 8.44 -11.67
C ILE A 251 11.24 9.81 -11.07
N ARG A 252 12.17 10.58 -11.65
CA ARG A 252 12.50 11.92 -11.12
C ARG A 252 11.31 12.88 -11.15
N LYS A 253 10.51 12.84 -12.22
CA LYS A 253 9.33 13.70 -12.35
C LYS A 253 8.25 13.27 -11.36
N VAL A 254 8.03 11.96 -11.24
CA VAL A 254 7.11 11.37 -10.26
C VAL A 254 7.52 11.77 -8.84
N THR A 255 8.77 11.52 -8.48
CA THR A 255 9.35 11.86 -7.16
C THR A 255 9.18 13.34 -6.85
N LYS A 256 9.53 14.23 -7.79
CA LYS A 256 9.39 15.68 -7.61
C LYS A 256 7.95 16.13 -7.34
N VAL A 257 6.96 15.40 -7.86
CA VAL A 257 5.53 15.67 -7.62
C VAL A 257 5.10 15.06 -6.29
N THR A 258 5.42 13.78 -6.04
CA THR A 258 5.07 13.09 -4.78
C THR A 258 5.70 13.76 -3.56
N ASP A 259 6.93 14.28 -3.67
CA ASP A 259 7.62 15.02 -2.60
C ASP A 259 6.83 16.24 -2.11
N ARG A 260 5.99 16.83 -2.97
CA ARG A 260 5.10 17.93 -2.59
C ARG A 260 3.73 17.43 -2.14
N MET A 261 3.17 16.44 -2.85
CA MET A 261 1.82 15.95 -2.56
C MET A 261 1.74 15.27 -1.20
N VAL A 262 2.72 14.43 -0.85
CA VAL A 262 2.70 13.58 0.35
C VAL A 262 2.66 14.41 1.65
N PRO A 263 3.51 15.43 1.85
CA PRO A 263 3.40 16.28 3.04
C PRO A 263 2.07 17.02 3.12
N VAL A 264 1.57 17.53 1.98
CA VAL A 264 0.30 18.28 1.95
C VAL A 264 -0.87 17.39 2.35
N MET A 265 -1.01 16.22 1.72
CA MET A 265 -2.10 15.29 2.04
C MET A 265 -2.00 14.76 3.48
N ALA A 266 -0.78 14.52 3.98
CA ALA A 266 -0.57 14.09 5.36
C ALA A 266 -0.97 15.19 6.37
N VAL A 267 -0.59 16.45 6.14
CA VAL A 267 -0.95 17.57 7.02
C VAL A 267 -2.45 17.82 7.03
N ILE A 268 -3.11 17.82 5.86
CA ILE A 268 -4.57 18.02 5.78
C ILE A 268 -5.29 16.87 6.49
N TYR A 269 -4.91 15.63 6.20
CA TYR A 269 -5.55 14.45 6.79
C TYR A 269 -5.36 14.41 8.31
N VAL A 270 -4.11 14.47 8.79
CA VAL A 270 -3.80 14.42 10.23
C VAL A 270 -4.39 15.63 10.95
N GLY A 271 -4.26 16.83 10.39
CA GLY A 271 -4.82 18.05 10.97
C GLY A 271 -6.33 17.98 11.13
N THR A 272 -7.04 17.57 10.06
CA THR A 272 -8.51 17.43 10.09
C THR A 272 -8.94 16.38 11.11
N THR A 273 -8.28 15.22 11.15
CA THR A 273 -8.61 14.17 12.12
C THR A 273 -8.31 14.58 13.55
N LEU A 274 -7.20 15.27 13.81
CA LEU A 274 -6.88 15.78 15.14
C LEU A 274 -7.92 16.81 15.61
N ILE A 275 -8.44 17.65 14.72
CA ILE A 275 -9.55 18.56 15.03
C ILE A 275 -10.80 17.76 15.42
N LEU A 276 -11.17 16.73 14.66
CA LEU A 276 -12.31 15.85 14.98
C LEU A 276 -12.14 15.16 16.34
N ILE A 277 -10.92 14.69 16.65
CA ILE A 277 -10.62 14.11 17.97
C ILE A 277 -10.76 15.16 19.07
N ALA A 278 -10.23 16.37 18.86
CA ALA A 278 -10.25 17.45 19.85
C ALA A 278 -11.67 17.96 20.17
N VAL A 279 -12.59 17.96 19.19
CA VAL A 279 -13.99 18.34 19.42
C VAL A 279 -14.84 17.20 19.97
N ASN A 280 -14.34 15.95 19.95
CA ASN A 280 -15.00 14.75 20.48
C ASN A 280 -14.16 14.06 21.57
N LEU A 281 -13.49 14.83 22.43
CA LEU A 281 -12.58 14.26 23.44
C LEU A 281 -13.25 13.25 24.38
N ASP A 282 -14.55 13.42 24.66
CA ASP A 282 -15.33 12.50 25.50
C ASP A 282 -15.45 11.08 24.89
N SER A 283 -15.31 10.95 23.56
CA SER A 283 -15.34 9.66 22.87
C SER A 283 -13.96 8.97 22.81
N VAL A 284 -12.88 9.65 23.21
CA VAL A 284 -11.52 9.06 23.20
C VAL A 284 -11.37 7.89 24.19
N PRO A 285 -11.88 7.96 25.44
CA PRO A 285 -11.91 6.80 26.33
C PRO A 285 -12.67 5.61 25.73
N TYR A 286 -13.79 5.87 25.03
CA TYR A 286 -14.56 4.83 24.34
C TYR A 286 -13.72 4.15 23.25
N PHE A 287 -12.95 4.91 22.46
CA PHE A 287 -12.04 4.33 21.47
C PHE A 287 -11.08 3.31 22.10
N PHE A 288 -10.33 3.70 23.12
CA PHE A 288 -9.34 2.80 23.72
C PHE A 288 -9.99 1.60 24.39
N ARG A 289 -11.13 1.79 25.06
CA ARG A 289 -11.91 0.71 25.66
C ARG A 289 -12.35 -0.30 24.61
N SER A 290 -13.02 0.16 23.55
CA SER A 290 -13.53 -0.69 22.47
C SER A 290 -12.42 -1.45 21.74
N VAL A 291 -11.27 -0.80 21.49
CA VAL A 291 -10.11 -1.44 20.87
C VAL A 291 -9.52 -2.53 21.77
N LEU A 292 -9.27 -2.25 23.05
CA LEU A 292 -8.64 -3.20 23.95
C LEU A 292 -9.58 -4.34 24.35
N GLU A 293 -10.82 -4.03 24.75
CA GLU A 293 -11.82 -5.06 25.07
C GLU A 293 -12.09 -5.94 23.85
N GLY A 294 -12.32 -5.32 22.68
CA GLY A 294 -12.57 -6.04 21.42
C GLY A 294 -11.43 -6.96 21.01
N ALA A 295 -10.17 -6.57 21.26
CA ALA A 295 -9.00 -7.36 20.89
C ALA A 295 -8.79 -8.60 21.78
N PHE A 296 -9.21 -8.53 23.05
CA PHE A 296 -8.95 -9.56 24.05
C PHE A 296 -10.19 -10.31 24.56
N THR A 297 -11.35 -10.09 23.96
CA THR A 297 -12.53 -10.90 24.30
C THR A 297 -12.23 -12.39 24.14
N PRO A 298 -12.81 -13.30 24.95
CA PRO A 298 -12.71 -14.74 24.71
C PRO A 298 -13.14 -15.09 23.29
N ALA A 299 -14.14 -14.34 22.77
CA ALA A 299 -14.63 -14.19 21.39
C ALA A 299 -13.59 -13.82 20.32
N ALA A 300 -12.46 -13.23 20.70
CA ALA A 300 -11.38 -12.83 19.81
C ALA A 300 -10.15 -13.74 19.93
N ILE A 301 -10.03 -14.55 21.00
CA ILE A 301 -8.83 -15.36 21.29
C ILE A 301 -9.04 -16.89 21.13
N PHE A 302 -10.20 -17.47 21.49
CA PHE A 302 -10.31 -18.94 21.76
C PHE A 302 -11.39 -19.76 21.03
N GLY A 303 -12.04 -19.30 19.95
CA GLY A 303 -13.21 -19.99 19.35
C GLY A 303 -13.16 -20.23 17.83
N GLY A 304 -13.94 -21.20 17.35
CA GLY A 304 -13.83 -21.76 15.99
C GLY A 304 -14.15 -20.82 14.82
N THR A 305 -14.92 -19.76 15.07
CA THR A 305 -15.17 -18.60 14.18
C THR A 305 -14.45 -17.32 14.64
N PHE A 306 -13.67 -17.38 15.74
CA PHE A 306 -13.18 -16.24 16.53
C PHE A 306 -11.85 -15.61 16.07
N GLY A 307 -11.13 -16.21 15.12
CA GLY A 307 -9.89 -15.64 14.60
C GLY A 307 -10.10 -14.36 13.78
N THR A 308 -11.35 -13.96 13.47
CA THR A 308 -11.65 -12.88 12.53
C THR A 308 -11.09 -11.53 12.96
N VAL A 309 -11.13 -11.18 14.25
CA VAL A 309 -10.57 -9.90 14.74
C VAL A 309 -9.07 -9.82 14.49
N LEU A 310 -8.34 -10.85 14.92
CA LEU A 310 -6.89 -10.96 14.73
C LEU A 310 -6.55 -11.07 13.25
N VAL A 311 -7.18 -11.98 12.52
CA VAL A 311 -6.93 -12.22 11.09
C VAL A 311 -7.20 -10.96 10.29
N GLN A 312 -8.32 -10.26 10.51
CA GLN A 312 -8.62 -9.01 9.80
C GLN A 312 -7.65 -7.89 10.20
N GLY A 313 -7.32 -7.76 11.48
CA GLY A 313 -6.34 -6.77 11.94
C GLY A 313 -4.94 -7.01 11.37
N VAL A 314 -4.46 -8.26 11.39
CA VAL A 314 -3.15 -8.65 10.84
C VAL A 314 -3.17 -8.54 9.30
N LYS A 315 -4.18 -9.10 8.62
CA LYS A 315 -4.32 -9.04 7.16
C LYS A 315 -4.36 -7.59 6.70
N ARG A 316 -5.27 -6.76 7.24
CA ARG A 316 -5.39 -5.36 6.80
C ARG A 316 -4.25 -4.48 7.28
N GLY A 317 -3.65 -4.76 8.44
CA GLY A 317 -2.45 -4.09 8.92
C GLY A 317 -1.25 -4.28 7.99
N LEU A 318 -0.91 -5.54 7.68
CA LEU A 318 0.20 -5.88 6.80
C LEU A 318 -0.02 -5.43 5.36
N MET A 319 -1.27 -5.44 4.89
CA MET A 319 -1.63 -4.93 3.57
C MET A 319 -1.60 -3.41 3.48
N SER A 320 -1.81 -2.70 4.59
CA SER A 320 -1.70 -1.25 4.66
C SER A 320 -0.24 -0.81 4.64
N ASN A 321 0.60 -1.42 5.48
CA ASN A 321 1.99 -1.00 5.58
C ASN A 321 2.96 -1.65 4.58
N GLU A 322 2.50 -2.68 3.86
CA GLU A 322 3.24 -3.47 2.87
C GLU A 322 4.53 -4.14 3.38
N ALA A 323 4.67 -4.31 4.70
CA ALA A 323 5.85 -4.94 5.27
C ALA A 323 5.93 -6.43 4.87
N GLY A 324 7.07 -6.84 4.30
CA GLY A 324 7.29 -8.22 3.87
C GLY A 324 6.82 -8.53 2.45
N GLN A 325 6.16 -7.59 1.75
CA GLN A 325 5.72 -7.78 0.36
C GLN A 325 6.84 -7.50 -0.66
N GLY A 326 7.87 -6.73 -0.28
CA GLY A 326 8.95 -6.33 -1.18
C GLY A 326 8.55 -5.25 -2.19
N THR A 327 7.32 -4.73 -2.13
CA THR A 327 6.72 -3.81 -3.09
C THR A 327 7.27 -2.40 -3.02
N ILE A 328 7.64 -1.94 -1.83
CA ILE A 328 8.14 -0.58 -1.60
C ILE A 328 9.67 -0.48 -1.80
N THR A 329 10.35 -1.62 -1.98
CA THR A 329 11.81 -1.71 -2.01
C THR A 329 12.47 -0.97 -3.18
N MET A 330 11.73 -0.66 -4.24
CA MET A 330 12.21 0.12 -5.38
C MET A 330 12.53 1.57 -4.97
N SER A 331 11.69 2.18 -4.12
CA SER A 331 11.97 3.53 -3.59
C SER A 331 13.20 3.53 -2.69
N ALA A 332 13.32 2.51 -1.83
CA ALA A 332 14.49 2.35 -0.99
C ALA A 332 15.75 2.22 -1.83
N ALA A 333 15.77 1.40 -2.88
CA ALA A 333 16.93 1.25 -3.75
C ALA A 333 17.27 2.51 -4.57
N ALA A 334 16.29 3.38 -4.85
CA ALA A 334 16.52 4.62 -5.59
C ALA A 334 17.29 5.68 -4.76
N ALA A 335 17.34 5.51 -3.44
CA ALA A 335 17.94 6.45 -2.50
C ALA A 335 19.48 6.44 -2.53
N ASP A 336 20.06 7.63 -2.33
CA ASP A 336 21.50 7.87 -2.20
C ASP A 336 21.89 8.04 -0.73
N ASP A 337 21.95 6.91 -0.02
CA ASP A 337 22.33 6.84 1.39
C ASP A 337 23.84 6.68 1.58
N ASN A 338 24.36 7.17 2.71
CA ASN A 338 25.76 6.96 3.09
C ASN A 338 25.98 5.57 3.69
N HIS A 339 24.91 4.93 4.17
CA HIS A 339 24.95 3.60 4.74
C HIS A 339 23.61 2.87 4.50
N PRO A 340 23.59 1.59 4.09
CA PRO A 340 22.36 0.88 3.71
C PRO A 340 21.29 0.83 4.82
N CYS A 341 21.72 0.75 6.08
CA CYS A 341 20.82 0.80 7.24
C CYS A 341 20.10 2.15 7.45
N GLU A 342 20.55 3.26 6.84
CA GLU A 342 19.82 4.54 6.90
C GLU A 342 18.47 4.41 6.23
N GLN A 343 18.46 3.88 5.00
CA GLN A 343 17.21 3.60 4.30
C GLN A 343 16.40 2.49 4.97
N GLY A 344 17.05 1.48 5.57
CA GLY A 344 16.36 0.50 6.40
C GLY A 344 15.58 1.15 7.56
N LEU A 345 16.18 2.12 8.25
CA LEU A 345 15.49 2.88 9.30
C LEU A 345 14.36 3.76 8.75
N LEU A 346 14.55 4.38 7.58
CA LEU A 346 13.50 5.15 6.91
C LEU A 346 12.34 4.26 6.45
N SER A 347 12.60 3.05 5.96
CA SER A 347 11.57 2.06 5.67
C SER A 347 10.81 1.62 6.92
N ALA A 348 11.48 1.47 8.07
CA ALA A 348 10.81 1.17 9.34
C ALA A 348 9.98 2.36 9.88
N LEU A 349 10.48 3.59 9.75
CA LEU A 349 9.71 4.81 10.05
C LEU A 349 8.49 4.92 9.14
N GLY A 350 8.70 4.58 7.88
CA GLY A 350 7.68 4.29 6.89
C GLY A 350 7.06 2.92 7.11
N VAL A 351 6.99 2.38 8.32
CA VAL A 351 5.97 1.42 8.79
C VAL A 351 5.15 2.06 9.89
N PHE A 352 5.84 2.67 10.84
CA PHE A 352 5.25 3.45 11.92
C PHE A 352 4.22 4.50 11.46
N LEU A 353 4.56 5.37 10.49
CA LEU A 353 3.66 6.46 10.08
C LEU A 353 2.30 5.97 9.57
N ASP A 354 2.27 4.93 8.76
CA ASP A 354 1.03 4.38 8.19
C ASP A 354 0.17 3.75 9.25
N THR A 355 0.70 2.79 10.00
CA THR A 355 -0.16 1.97 10.86
C THR A 355 -0.43 2.67 12.19
N HIS A 356 0.61 3.23 12.83
CA HIS A 356 0.47 3.82 14.16
C HIS A 356 -0.04 5.26 14.11
N ILE A 357 0.12 5.96 12.99
CA ILE A 357 -0.43 7.31 12.81
C ILE A 357 -1.65 7.25 11.89
N ILE A 358 -1.50 7.04 10.57
CA ILE A 358 -2.60 7.21 9.60
C ILE A 358 -3.76 6.23 9.84
N CYS A 359 -3.53 4.92 9.96
CA CYS A 359 -4.58 3.93 10.21
C CYS A 359 -5.24 4.14 11.57
N THR A 360 -4.47 4.60 12.56
CA THR A 360 -5.01 4.90 13.88
C THR A 360 -5.92 6.13 13.84
N MET A 361 -5.59 7.14 13.03
CA MET A 361 -6.47 8.28 12.74
C MET A 361 -7.78 7.83 12.09
N THR A 362 -7.74 6.94 11.09
CA THR A 362 -8.97 6.31 10.56
C THR A 362 -9.75 5.57 11.65
N GLY A 363 -9.04 4.81 12.49
CA GLY A 363 -9.65 4.08 13.61
C GLY A 363 -10.37 5.00 14.58
N PHE A 364 -9.77 6.14 14.93
CA PHE A 364 -10.41 7.16 15.76
C PHE A 364 -11.69 7.66 15.12
N ILE A 365 -11.65 8.05 13.83
CA ILE A 365 -12.85 8.53 13.11
C ILE A 365 -13.96 7.50 13.16
N VAL A 366 -13.68 6.26 12.77
CA VAL A 366 -14.71 5.22 12.65
C VAL A 366 -15.25 4.80 14.02
N ILE A 367 -14.37 4.58 15.00
CA ILE A 367 -14.78 4.02 16.29
C ILE A 367 -15.40 5.09 17.19
N MET A 368 -14.83 6.30 17.27
CA MET A 368 -15.41 7.37 18.09
C MET A 368 -16.80 7.78 17.62
N ALA A 369 -17.07 7.68 16.32
CA ALA A 369 -18.36 7.98 15.73
C ALA A 369 -19.46 6.98 16.12
N HIS A 370 -19.08 5.71 16.38
CA HIS A 370 -20.00 4.61 16.71
C HIS A 370 -21.25 4.58 15.79
N ALA A 371 -21.07 4.91 14.51
CA ALA A 371 -22.16 5.11 13.56
C ALA A 371 -22.97 3.81 13.33
N TRP A 372 -22.34 2.65 13.53
CA TRP A 372 -23.00 1.34 13.46
C TRP A 372 -24.09 1.14 14.51
N ASP A 373 -24.04 1.84 15.65
CA ASP A 373 -25.06 1.75 16.71
C ASP A 373 -26.21 2.76 16.48
N LYS A 374 -25.94 3.87 15.78
CA LYS A 374 -26.93 4.92 15.52
C LYS A 374 -27.91 4.54 14.42
N ASP A 375 -27.39 4.02 13.30
CA ASP A 375 -28.20 3.49 12.20
C ASP A 375 -27.59 2.18 11.68
N PRO A 376 -27.93 1.04 12.31
CA PRO A 376 -27.38 -0.26 11.93
C PRO A 376 -27.73 -0.68 10.50
N ALA A 377 -28.90 -0.29 9.99
CA ALA A 377 -29.34 -0.66 8.65
C ALA A 377 -28.52 0.09 7.60
N LEU A 378 -28.39 1.42 7.75
CA LEU A 378 -27.56 2.24 6.87
C LEU A 378 -26.09 1.80 6.93
N TRP A 379 -25.58 1.49 8.12
CA TRP A 379 -24.23 0.97 8.26
C TRP A 379 -24.05 -0.37 7.54
N GLN A 380 -25.00 -1.30 7.62
CA GLN A 380 -24.85 -2.59 6.94
C GLN A 380 -24.82 -2.45 5.42
N ASP A 381 -25.69 -1.62 4.86
CA ASP A 381 -25.82 -1.39 3.41
C ASP A 381 -24.68 -0.54 2.82
N ALA A 382 -24.03 0.29 3.66
CA ALA A 382 -22.97 1.18 3.23
C ALA A 382 -21.67 0.45 2.82
N GLY A 383 -21.11 0.86 1.68
CA GLY A 383 -19.74 0.50 1.27
C GLY A 383 -18.67 1.09 2.21
N LYS A 384 -17.40 0.71 2.01
CA LYS A 384 -16.29 1.12 2.91
C LYS A 384 -16.08 2.64 2.96
N LEU A 385 -16.11 3.34 1.83
CA LEU A 385 -15.94 4.80 1.80
C LEU A 385 -17.17 5.52 2.40
N PRO A 386 -18.41 5.16 2.01
CA PRO A 386 -19.61 5.65 2.68
C PRO A 386 -19.59 5.46 4.21
N LYS A 387 -19.22 4.28 4.72
CA LYS A 387 -19.06 4.03 6.17
C LYS A 387 -18.12 5.01 6.85
N TYR A 388 -16.98 5.29 6.22
CA TYR A 388 -16.01 6.26 6.72
C TYR A 388 -16.61 7.67 6.74
N LEU A 389 -17.27 8.11 5.66
CA LEU A 389 -17.88 9.45 5.59
C LEU A 389 -19.10 9.63 6.50
N LEU A 390 -19.87 8.57 6.74
CA LEU A 390 -20.90 8.54 7.77
C LEU A 390 -20.27 8.78 9.14
N SER A 391 -19.18 8.08 9.45
CA SER A 391 -18.45 8.26 10.70
C SER A 391 -17.88 9.68 10.86
N VAL A 392 -17.34 10.26 9.79
CA VAL A 392 -16.90 11.66 9.78
C VAL A 392 -18.07 12.58 10.11
N SER A 393 -19.22 12.38 9.45
CA SER A 393 -20.40 13.21 9.64
C SER A 393 -20.92 13.16 11.08
N GLU A 394 -20.85 12.01 11.73
CA GLU A 394 -21.23 11.88 13.15
C GLU A 394 -20.30 12.61 14.14
N LEU A 395 -19.05 12.87 13.75
CA LEU A 395 -18.07 13.56 14.58
C LEU A 395 -18.03 15.07 14.34
N VAL A 396 -18.69 15.57 13.30
CA VAL A 396 -18.74 17.02 13.04
C VAL A 396 -19.81 17.66 13.93
N PRO A 397 -19.47 18.66 14.76
CA PRO A 397 -20.42 19.20 15.75
C PRO A 397 -21.52 20.07 15.15
N THR A 398 -21.31 20.65 13.96
CA THR A 398 -22.27 21.57 13.34
C THR A 398 -22.39 21.36 11.85
N ALA A 399 -23.63 21.31 11.35
CA ALA A 399 -24.01 21.15 9.93
C ALA A 399 -23.15 21.96 8.94
N SER A 400 -22.81 23.20 9.28
CA SER A 400 -22.02 24.11 8.44
C SER A 400 -20.60 23.63 8.12
N PHE A 401 -19.99 22.78 8.95
CA PHE A 401 -18.65 22.24 8.71
C PHE A 401 -18.66 20.87 8.02
N HIS A 402 -19.80 20.19 7.90
CA HIS A 402 -19.84 18.82 7.36
C HIS A 402 -19.30 18.76 5.94
N ALA A 403 -19.76 19.65 5.06
CA ALA A 403 -19.31 19.69 3.68
C ALA A 403 -17.80 19.94 3.59
N ALA A 404 -17.27 20.89 4.36
CA ALA A 404 -15.84 21.23 4.35
C ALA A 404 -14.96 20.07 4.86
N VAL A 405 -15.35 19.41 5.95
CA VAL A 405 -14.59 18.29 6.54
C VAL A 405 -14.65 17.06 5.66
N ASN A 406 -15.85 16.69 5.18
CA ASN A 406 -16.01 15.57 4.25
C ASN A 406 -15.24 15.82 2.96
N PHE A 407 -15.28 17.03 2.42
CA PHE A 407 -14.50 17.40 1.24
C PHE A 407 -13.00 17.28 1.50
N ALA A 408 -12.49 17.81 2.61
CA ALA A 408 -11.07 17.74 2.95
C ALA A 408 -10.55 16.30 3.08
N LEU A 409 -11.32 15.42 3.74
CA LEU A 409 -10.94 14.01 3.91
C LEU A 409 -11.12 13.20 2.62
N THR A 410 -12.14 13.50 1.81
CA THR A 410 -12.33 12.88 0.48
C THR A 410 -11.24 13.32 -0.49
N LEU A 411 -10.81 14.58 -0.43
CA LEU A 411 -9.64 15.07 -1.16
C LEU A 411 -8.38 14.32 -0.77
N CYS A 412 -8.14 14.12 0.53
CA CYS A 412 -7.00 13.30 0.99
C CYS A 412 -7.09 11.88 0.44
N PHE A 413 -8.26 11.25 0.50
CA PHE A 413 -8.48 9.92 -0.07
C PHE A 413 -8.22 9.87 -1.59
N CYS A 414 -8.65 10.89 -2.33
CA CYS A 414 -8.36 11.06 -3.75
C CYS A 414 -6.85 11.15 -4.02
N LEU A 415 -6.14 11.95 -3.22
CA LEU A 415 -4.69 12.13 -3.35
C LEU A 415 -3.94 10.84 -3.00
N PHE A 416 -4.34 10.13 -1.94
CA PHE A 416 -3.81 8.83 -1.55
C PHE A 416 -3.95 7.81 -2.68
N ALA A 417 -5.15 7.71 -3.28
CA ALA A 417 -5.40 6.82 -4.42
C ALA A 417 -4.53 7.20 -5.63
N TYR A 418 -4.40 8.50 -5.92
CA TYR A 418 -3.65 9.00 -7.07
C TYR A 418 -2.14 8.78 -6.92
N THR A 419 -1.58 9.03 -5.73
CA THR A 419 -0.14 8.80 -5.50
C THR A 419 0.22 7.32 -5.58
N CYS A 420 -0.62 6.43 -5.05
CA CYS A 420 -0.46 4.98 -5.21
C CYS A 420 -0.49 4.57 -6.69
N LEU A 421 -1.45 5.10 -7.46
CA LEU A 421 -1.59 4.81 -8.88
C LEU A 421 -0.33 5.17 -9.67
N VAL A 422 0.18 6.39 -9.47
CA VAL A 422 1.38 6.87 -10.17
C VAL A 422 2.63 6.09 -9.73
N GLY A 423 2.77 5.81 -8.43
CA GLY A 423 3.93 5.08 -7.92
C GLY A 423 3.95 3.62 -8.38
N MET A 424 2.79 2.93 -8.46
CA MET A 424 2.71 1.55 -8.94
C MET A 424 3.20 1.43 -10.38
N ILE A 425 2.82 2.37 -11.24
CA ILE A 425 3.28 2.43 -12.64
C ILE A 425 4.80 2.65 -12.67
N SER A 426 5.31 3.55 -11.84
CA SER A 426 6.73 3.92 -11.79
C SER A 426 7.62 2.78 -11.28
N PHE A 427 7.19 2.07 -10.23
CA PHE A 427 7.92 0.91 -9.72
C PHE A 427 7.83 -0.29 -10.66
N SER A 428 6.75 -0.41 -11.45
CA SER A 428 6.64 -1.44 -12.49
C SER A 428 7.70 -1.26 -13.57
N GLU A 429 8.02 -0.01 -13.92
CA GLU A 429 9.13 0.30 -14.81
C GLU A 429 10.49 -0.04 -14.20
N ILE A 430 10.71 0.27 -12.91
CA ILE A 430 11.96 -0.10 -12.21
C ILE A 430 12.13 -1.61 -12.17
N ALA A 431 11.07 -2.35 -11.86
CA ALA A 431 11.09 -3.81 -11.91
C ALA A 431 11.44 -4.29 -13.32
N ALA A 432 10.79 -3.74 -14.35
CA ALA A 432 11.05 -4.09 -15.76
C ALA A 432 12.50 -3.84 -16.18
N ALA A 433 13.24 -2.93 -15.54
CA ALA A 433 14.65 -2.68 -15.85
C ALA A 433 15.54 -3.91 -15.65
N ARG A 434 15.11 -4.88 -14.83
CA ARG A 434 15.80 -6.17 -14.68
C ARG A 434 15.49 -7.15 -15.81
N MET A 435 14.39 -6.97 -16.54
CA MET A 435 14.03 -7.79 -17.71
C MET A 435 14.76 -7.35 -18.98
N GLY A 436 15.13 -6.07 -19.07
CA GLY A 436 15.88 -5.55 -20.20
C GLY A 436 16.06 -4.04 -20.15
N LYS A 437 16.86 -3.52 -21.09
CA LYS A 437 17.17 -2.08 -21.22
C LYS A 437 16.42 -1.39 -22.37
N SER A 438 15.53 -2.10 -23.06
CA SER A 438 14.82 -1.58 -24.23
C SER A 438 13.80 -0.51 -23.84
N GLN A 439 13.80 0.62 -24.57
CA GLN A 439 12.76 1.66 -24.41
C GLN A 439 11.37 1.12 -24.72
N SER A 440 11.26 0.19 -25.68
CA SER A 440 9.97 -0.44 -26.01
C SER A 440 9.40 -1.20 -24.81
N LEU A 441 10.22 -1.89 -24.02
CA LEU A 441 9.77 -2.59 -22.81
C LEU A 441 9.18 -1.61 -21.79
N PHE A 442 9.86 -0.50 -21.52
CA PHE A 442 9.37 0.50 -20.56
C PHE A 442 8.08 1.16 -21.03
N ILE A 443 7.96 1.47 -22.32
CA ILE A 443 6.73 2.00 -22.92
C ILE A 443 5.59 0.98 -22.80
N THR A 444 5.84 -0.30 -23.13
CA THR A 444 4.82 -1.35 -23.03
C THR A 444 4.31 -1.50 -21.59
N VAL A 445 5.19 -1.53 -20.60
CA VAL A 445 4.79 -1.64 -19.18
C VAL A 445 3.96 -0.43 -18.75
N ARG A 446 4.35 0.79 -19.11
CA ARG A 446 3.58 2.01 -18.80
C ARG A 446 2.20 2.00 -19.45
N VAL A 447 2.13 1.67 -20.74
CA VAL A 447 0.86 1.62 -21.50
C VAL A 447 -0.06 0.53 -20.93
N LEU A 448 0.47 -0.65 -20.62
CA LEU A 448 -0.29 -1.73 -20.00
C LEU A 448 -0.85 -1.30 -18.64
N ALA A 449 0.00 -0.72 -17.78
CA ALA A 449 -0.42 -0.26 -16.46
C ALA A 449 -1.46 0.87 -16.54
N LEU A 450 -1.32 1.81 -17.47
CA LEU A 450 -2.33 2.84 -17.73
C LEU A 450 -3.64 2.26 -18.25
N GLY A 451 -3.59 1.27 -19.15
CA GLY A 451 -4.78 0.59 -19.66
C GLY A 451 -5.55 -0.14 -18.55
N VAL A 452 -4.83 -0.79 -17.63
CA VAL A 452 -5.44 -1.47 -16.47
C VAL A 452 -5.95 -0.47 -15.41
N ALA A 453 -5.30 0.68 -15.25
CA ALA A 453 -5.84 1.76 -14.42
C ALA A 453 -7.14 2.35 -15.03
N LEU A 454 -7.15 2.59 -16.35
CA LEU A 454 -8.35 3.02 -17.09
C LEU A 454 -9.48 2.01 -16.97
N PHE A 455 -9.18 0.72 -17.02
CA PHE A 455 -10.16 -0.32 -16.78
C PHE A 455 -10.85 -0.17 -15.41
N GLY A 456 -10.09 0.10 -14.34
CA GLY A 456 -10.67 0.40 -13.02
C GLY A 456 -11.57 1.63 -13.00
N VAL A 457 -11.19 2.67 -13.73
CA VAL A 457 -12.02 3.88 -13.92
C VAL A 457 -13.32 3.56 -14.65
N LEU A 458 -13.26 2.74 -15.70
CA LEU A 458 -14.46 2.33 -16.45
C LEU A 458 -15.39 1.44 -15.61
N VAL A 459 -14.86 0.62 -14.70
CA VAL A 459 -15.65 -0.15 -13.73
C VAL A 459 -16.44 0.80 -12.82
N ASN A 460 -15.82 1.91 -12.38
CA ASN A 460 -16.50 2.93 -11.58
C ASN A 460 -17.64 3.62 -12.35
N ILE A 461 -17.35 4.09 -13.57
CA ILE A 461 -18.34 4.74 -14.44
C ILE A 461 -19.54 3.83 -14.69
N ALA A 462 -19.30 2.54 -14.89
CA ALA A 462 -20.34 1.55 -15.13
C ALA A 462 -21.16 1.19 -13.87
N GLY A 463 -20.87 1.76 -12.69
CA GLY A 463 -21.65 1.58 -11.47
C GLY A 463 -21.43 0.25 -10.74
N TYR A 464 -20.35 -0.46 -11.07
CA TYR A 464 -20.04 -1.76 -10.43
C TYR A 464 -19.30 -1.61 -9.10
N ASP A 465 -19.47 -2.63 -8.24
CA ASP A 465 -18.81 -2.67 -6.92
C ASP A 465 -17.31 -2.95 -7.02
N LEU A 466 -16.56 -2.21 -6.21
CA LEU A 466 -15.12 -2.32 -5.99
C LEU A 466 -14.71 -3.60 -5.28
N GLY A 467 -15.61 -4.27 -4.54
CA GLY A 467 -15.31 -5.44 -3.69
C GLY A 467 -14.50 -6.52 -4.42
N ASN A 468 -14.85 -6.78 -5.67
CA ASN A 468 -14.18 -7.72 -6.54
C ASN A 468 -12.73 -7.34 -6.92
N LEU A 469 -12.44 -6.03 -7.06
CA LEU A 469 -11.09 -5.54 -7.38
C LEU A 469 -10.13 -5.72 -6.19
N TRP A 470 -10.64 -5.69 -4.95
CA TRP A 470 -9.83 -5.97 -3.76
C TRP A 470 -9.39 -7.43 -3.67
N ALA A 471 -10.16 -8.38 -4.21
CA ALA A 471 -9.78 -9.79 -4.19
C ALA A 471 -8.52 -10.06 -5.04
N PHE A 472 -8.40 -9.39 -6.19
CA PHE A 472 -7.20 -9.41 -7.02
C PHE A 472 -5.99 -8.84 -6.28
N SER A 473 -6.16 -7.68 -5.63
CA SER A 473 -5.10 -7.07 -4.83
C SER A 473 -4.70 -7.99 -3.67
N ASP A 474 -5.66 -8.53 -2.92
CA ASP A 474 -5.41 -9.46 -1.81
C ASP A 474 -4.61 -10.69 -2.27
N LEU A 475 -4.92 -11.25 -3.46
CA LEU A 475 -4.19 -12.39 -4.05
C LEU A 475 -2.76 -12.00 -4.45
N ALA A 476 -2.63 -10.90 -5.19
CA ALA A 476 -1.34 -10.41 -5.66
C ALA A 476 -0.36 -10.14 -4.51
N ASN A 477 -0.86 -9.51 -3.45
CA ASN A 477 -0.08 -9.20 -2.26
C ASN A 477 0.42 -10.46 -1.54
N ILE A 478 -0.45 -11.46 -1.31
CA ILE A 478 -0.04 -12.64 -0.57
C ILE A 478 0.98 -13.50 -1.33
N ILE A 479 0.87 -13.57 -2.66
CA ILE A 479 1.86 -14.25 -3.49
C ILE A 479 3.23 -13.57 -3.36
N LEU A 480 3.27 -12.23 -3.36
CA LEU A 480 4.51 -11.50 -3.15
C LEU A 480 5.11 -11.76 -1.76
N CYS A 481 4.30 -11.77 -0.70
CA CYS A 481 4.76 -12.14 0.64
C CYS A 481 5.43 -13.53 0.66
N TYR A 482 4.79 -14.53 0.04
CA TYR A 482 5.31 -15.90 -0.01
C TYR A 482 6.61 -16.04 -0.80
N VAL A 483 6.90 -15.12 -1.71
CA VAL A 483 8.17 -15.10 -2.44
C VAL A 483 9.22 -14.28 -1.72
N ASN A 484 8.86 -13.10 -1.21
CA ASN A 484 9.80 -12.15 -0.66
C ASN A 484 10.30 -12.53 0.73
N VAL A 485 9.43 -12.91 1.67
CA VAL A 485 9.85 -13.20 3.04
C VAL A 485 10.95 -14.29 3.11
N PRO A 486 10.89 -15.41 2.36
CA PRO A 486 12.00 -16.35 2.28
C PRO A 486 13.33 -15.74 1.81
N LEU A 487 13.28 -14.79 0.87
CA LEU A 487 14.46 -14.04 0.43
C LEU A 487 15.02 -13.17 1.56
N LEU A 488 14.16 -12.57 2.39
CA LEU A 488 14.59 -11.79 3.55
C LEU A 488 15.38 -12.65 4.53
N TYR A 489 14.92 -13.88 4.83
CA TYR A 489 15.69 -14.83 5.65
C TYR A 489 17.04 -15.17 5.03
N ARG A 490 17.07 -15.41 3.72
CA ARG A 490 18.31 -15.74 2.99
C ARG A 490 19.31 -14.57 3.02
N GLY A 491 18.83 -13.33 2.89
CA GLY A 491 19.64 -12.13 2.93
C GLY A 491 19.97 -11.61 4.34
N PHE A 492 19.33 -12.16 5.38
CA PHE A 492 19.37 -11.60 6.72
C PHE A 492 20.79 -11.52 7.32
N ALA A 493 21.68 -12.45 6.97
CA ALA A 493 23.08 -12.41 7.42
C ALA A 493 23.80 -11.13 6.97
N TYR A 494 23.53 -10.63 5.75
CA TYR A 494 24.11 -9.39 5.25
C TYR A 494 23.56 -8.17 6.00
N VAL A 495 22.27 -8.20 6.34
CA VAL A 495 21.63 -7.14 7.13
C VAL A 495 22.19 -7.09 8.54
N LEU A 496 22.43 -8.24 9.18
CA LEU A 496 23.04 -8.30 10.51
C LEU A 496 24.45 -7.69 10.51
N LYS A 497 25.32 -8.09 9.57
CA LYS A 497 26.66 -7.52 9.43
C LYS A 497 26.63 -6.01 9.17
N SER A 498 25.72 -5.57 8.30
CA SER A 498 25.55 -4.14 8.00
C SER A 498 25.10 -3.37 9.24
N LYS A 499 24.17 -3.92 10.02
CA LYS A 499 23.69 -3.33 11.27
C LYS A 499 24.77 -3.30 12.35
N GLU A 500 25.62 -4.33 12.45
CA GLU A 500 26.74 -4.35 13.38
C GLU A 500 27.73 -3.22 13.08
N HIS A 501 28.10 -3.04 11.81
CA HIS A 501 28.91 -1.91 11.37
C HIS A 501 28.23 -0.56 11.64
N PHE A 502 26.94 -0.43 11.36
CA PHE A 502 26.19 0.81 11.55
C PHE A 502 26.11 1.26 13.01
N VAL A 503 26.05 0.30 13.93
CA VAL A 503 25.89 0.53 15.37
C VAL A 503 27.24 0.61 16.09
N SER A 504 28.32 0.05 15.54
CA SER A 504 29.66 0.18 16.13
C SER A 504 30.16 1.63 16.18
N GLY A 505 29.56 2.53 15.41
CA GLY A 505 29.98 3.91 15.31
C GLY A 505 31.30 4.07 14.55
N SER A 506 31.65 3.08 13.72
CA SER A 506 32.80 3.16 12.82
C SER A 506 32.78 4.45 12.01
N THR A 507 33.92 5.12 11.94
CA THR A 507 34.13 6.27 11.05
C THR A 507 34.50 5.84 9.64
N GLU A 508 34.75 4.56 9.42
CA GLU A 508 35.05 4.01 8.10
C GLU A 508 33.78 4.02 7.23
N PRO A 509 33.88 4.46 5.96
CA PRO A 509 32.77 4.34 5.02
C PRO A 509 32.33 2.89 4.86
N PHE A 510 31.04 2.67 4.66
CA PHE A 510 30.51 1.33 4.41
C PHE A 510 30.96 0.81 3.02
N ASP A 511 31.51 -0.40 2.99
CA ASP A 511 31.85 -1.10 1.74
C ASP A 511 31.35 -2.56 1.72
N GLY A 512 31.36 -3.17 0.52
CA GLY A 512 30.94 -4.55 0.34
C GLY A 512 31.81 -5.61 1.04
N SER A 513 33.07 -5.27 1.39
CA SER A 513 33.99 -6.20 2.06
C SER A 513 33.56 -6.54 3.48
N ILE A 514 32.90 -5.62 4.17
CA ILE A 514 32.29 -5.83 5.49
C ILE A 514 31.35 -7.05 5.46
N MET A 515 30.65 -7.24 4.33
CA MET A 515 29.72 -8.34 4.14
C MET A 515 30.35 -9.58 3.51
N GLY A 516 31.51 -9.43 2.86
CA GLY A 516 32.16 -10.45 2.05
C GLY A 516 31.54 -10.61 0.66
N ILE A 517 30.90 -9.57 0.12
CA ILE A 517 30.27 -9.58 -1.21
C ILE A 517 30.74 -8.40 -2.05
N HIS A 518 30.87 -8.62 -3.36
CA HIS A 518 31.07 -7.53 -4.30
C HIS A 518 29.73 -6.90 -4.63
N THR A 519 29.56 -5.61 -4.36
CA THR A 519 28.34 -4.87 -4.74
C THR A 519 28.72 -3.69 -5.64
N PRO A 520 27.93 -3.39 -6.69
CA PRO A 520 28.27 -2.32 -7.63
C PRO A 520 28.28 -0.93 -6.98
N CYS A 521 27.41 -0.72 -5.99
CA CYS A 521 27.20 0.59 -5.37
C CYS A 521 27.87 0.76 -4.01
N TRP A 522 28.54 -0.28 -3.48
CA TRP A 522 29.38 -0.20 -2.27
C TRP A 522 30.78 -0.79 -2.57
N PRO A 523 31.57 -0.15 -3.43
CA PRO A 523 32.87 -0.66 -3.86
C PRO A 523 33.88 -0.64 -2.71
N ARG A 524 34.83 -1.59 -2.76
CA ARG A 524 35.91 -1.76 -1.76
C ARG A 524 36.86 -0.56 -1.66
N ASP A 525 36.96 0.23 -2.72
CA ASP A 525 37.96 1.29 -2.90
C ASP A 525 37.28 2.66 -3.07
N SER A 526 36.47 3.10 -2.11
CA SER A 526 36.07 4.52 -2.02
C SER A 526 37.25 5.44 -1.58
N HIS A 527 38.41 4.85 -1.31
CA HIS A 527 39.67 5.55 -1.06
C HIS A 527 40.66 5.35 -2.21
N LYS A 528 40.50 6.13 -3.29
CA LYS A 528 41.57 6.68 -4.15
C LYS A 528 40.95 7.51 -5.28
N GLY A 529 40.99 8.83 -5.13
CA GLY A 529 40.59 9.80 -6.14
C GLY A 529 40.27 11.14 -5.51
#